data_AF-A0A679FMK3-F1
#
_entry.id   AF-A0A679FMK3-F1
#
_cell.length_a   1.000
_cell.length_b   1.000
_cell.length_c   1.000
_cell.angle_alpha   90.00
_cell.angle_beta   90.00
_cell.angle_gamma   90.00
#
_symmetry.space_group_name_H-M   'P 1'
#
loop_
_entity.id
_entity.type
_entity.pdbx_description
1 polymer ?
#
loop_
_entity_poly.entity_id
_entity_poly.type
_entity_poly.pdbx_seq_one_letter_code
_entity_poly.pdbx_strand_id
1 'polypeptide(L)' 'MAIIKAPNEKYNGVSASLTFVNGQAETDDDWLIQWFKERGYEVMEEEKKKTKKSE' A
#
# COMPACT_ATOMS: atom_id res chain seq x y z
N MET A 1 -5.54 -5.15 6.17
CA MET A 1 -4.42 -5.13 5.23
C MET A 1 -4.68 -4.02 4.24
N ALA A 2 -3.66 -3.24 3.94
CA ALA A 2 -3.70 -2.16 2.99
C ALA A 2 -2.45 -2.23 2.10
N ILE A 3 -2.63 -1.85 0.84
CA ILE A 3 -1.55 -1.73 -0.13
C ILE A 3 -1.15 -0.26 -0.20
N ILE A 4 0.08 0.03 0.18
CA ILE A 4 0.71 1.33 0.06
C ILE A 4 1.37 1.41 -1.31
N LYS A 5 0.94 2.38 -2.12
CA LYS A 5 1.58 2.71 -3.39
C LYS A 5 2.47 3.94 -3.23
N ALA A 6 3.75 3.74 -3.54
CA ALA A 6 4.71 4.82 -3.68
C ALA A 6 4.41 5.63 -4.95
N PRO A 7 4.69 6.95 -4.94
CA PRO A 7 4.56 7.79 -6.13
C PRO A 7 5.50 7.37 -7.27
N ASN A 8 6.51 6.54 -6.97
CA ASN A 8 7.38 5.95 -7.97
C ASN A 8 7.02 4.47 -8.17
N GLU A 9 6.35 4.18 -9.28
CA GLU A 9 5.90 2.83 -9.68
C GLU A 9 7.04 1.82 -9.89
N LYS A 10 8.29 2.28 -10.01
CA LYS A 10 9.47 1.41 -10.17
C LYS A 10 10.33 1.37 -8.91
N TYR A 11 9.83 1.89 -7.80
CA TYR A 11 10.56 1.87 -6.54
C TYR A 11 10.63 0.44 -5.99
N ASN A 12 11.85 -0.06 -5.82
CA ASN A 12 12.13 -1.35 -5.23
C ASN A 12 13.10 -1.10 -4.07
N GLY A 13 12.62 -1.22 -2.83
CA GLY A 13 13.39 -0.85 -1.65
C GLY A 13 12.59 -0.99 -0.36
N VAL A 14 13.23 -0.76 0.79
CA VAL A 14 12.57 -0.82 2.10
C VAL A 14 12.33 0.60 2.59
N SER A 15 11.10 0.91 2.98
CA SER A 15 10.70 2.20 3.55
C SER A 15 9.81 1.98 4.77
N ALA A 16 10.14 2.63 5.89
CA ALA A 16 9.42 2.48 7.16
C ALA A 16 9.20 1.01 7.56
N SER A 17 10.25 0.18 7.39
CA SER A 17 10.22 -1.28 7.61
C SER A 17 9.31 -2.09 6.67
N LEU A 18 8.66 -1.45 5.69
CA LEU A 18 7.92 -2.13 4.63
C LEU A 18 8.78 -2.32 3.39
N THR A 19 8.69 -3.51 2.80
CA THR A 19 9.33 -3.79 1.51
C THR A 19 8.41 -3.34 0.39
N PHE A 20 8.87 -2.38 -0.40
CA PHE A 20 8.23 -1.95 -1.63
C PHE A 20 8.80 -2.75 -2.81
N VAL A 21 7.89 -3.32 -3.60
CA VAL A 21 8.17 -4.03 -4.84
C VAL A 21 7.35 -3.38 -5.95
N ASN A 22 8.02 -2.84 -6.97
CA ASN A 22 7.38 -2.05 -8.04
C ASN A 22 6.44 -0.96 -7.48
N GLY A 23 6.94 -0.20 -6.52
CA GLY A 23 6.21 0.88 -5.89
C GLY A 23 5.04 0.43 -5.01
N GLN A 24 4.89 -0.86 -4.70
CA GLN A 24 3.79 -1.37 -3.88
C GLN A 24 4.32 -2.07 -2.64
N ALA A 25 3.76 -1.76 -1.48
CA ALA A 25 4.05 -2.44 -0.22
C ALA A 25 2.75 -2.82 0.49
N GLU A 26 2.73 -3.96 1.15
CA GLU A 26 1.57 -4.44 1.90
C GLU A 26 1.82 -4.26 3.40
N THR A 27 0.82 -3.77 4.13
CA THR A 27 0.88 -3.62 5.59
C THR A 27 -0.49 -3.83 6.20
N ASP A 28 -0.52 -4.38 7.41
CA ASP A 28 -1.72 -4.47 8.24
C ASP A 28 -1.70 -3.54 9.45
N ASP A 29 -0.64 -2.74 9.62
CA ASP A 29 -0.53 -1.76 10.69
C ASP A 29 -1.29 -0.47 10.35
N ASP A 30 -2.38 -0.19 11.09
CA ASP A 30 -3.16 1.05 10.97
C ASP A 30 -2.29 2.32 11.13
N TRP A 31 -1.26 2.27 11.99
CA TRP A 31 -0.34 3.39 12.18
C TRP A 31 0.48 3.70 10.93
N LEU A 32 0.99 2.67 10.24
CA LEU A 32 1.73 2.84 8.99
C LEU A 32 0.80 3.36 7.89
N ILE A 33 -0.40 2.79 7.77
CA ILE A 33 -1.43 3.22 6.82
C ILE A 33 -1.68 4.72 6.94
N GLN A 34 -1.92 5.21 8.15
CA GLN A 34 -2.18 6.63 8.38
C GLN A 34 -0.94 7.49 8.11
N TRP A 35 0.24 7.05 8.57
CA TRP A 35 1.50 7.74 8.31
C TRP A 35 1.77 7.91 6.81
N PHE A 36 1.56 6.87 6.01
CA PHE A 36 1.72 6.91 4.56
C PHE A 36 0.70 7.85 3.90
N LYS A 37 -0.55 7.83 4.36
CA LYS A 37 -1.62 8.73 3.88
C LYS A 37 -1.27 10.20 4.12
N GLU A 38 -0.74 10.54 5.30
CA GLU A 38 -0.28 11.90 5.62
C GLU A 38 0.95 12.33 4.82
N ARG A 39 1.79 11.38 4.42
CA ARG A 39 2.99 11.62 3.60
C ARG A 39 2.68 11.78 2.11
N GLY A 40 1.43 11.59 1.69
CA GLY A 40 1.00 11.68 0.30
C GLY A 40 1.19 10.40 -0.51
N TYR A 41 1.31 9.25 0.15
CA TYR A 41 1.28 7.95 -0.52
C TYR A 41 -0.17 7.53 -0.77
N GLU A 42 -0.38 6.76 -1.83
CA GLU A 42 -1.70 6.23 -2.16
C GLU A 42 -1.93 4.94 -1.36
N VAL A 43 -2.86 4.97 -0.42
CA VAL A 43 -3.17 3.83 0.45
C VAL A 43 -4.48 3.19 0.00
N MET A 44 -4.40 1.96 -0.46
CA MET A 44 -5.54 1.12 -0.80
C MET A 44 -5.86 0.21 0.37
N GLU A 45 -6.81 0.61 1.20
CA GLU A 45 -7.33 -0.24 2.26
C GLU A 45 -8.11 -1.39 1.62
N GLU A 46 -7.49 -2.58 1.51
CA GLU A 46 -8.22 -3.80 1.16
C GLU A 46 -9.05 -4.22 2.37
N GLU A 47 -10.18 -3.53 2.56
CA GLU A 47 -11.33 -4.18 3.15
C GLU A 47 -11.58 -5.43 2.28
N LYS A 48 -11.69 -6.62 2.88
CA LYS A 48 -12.14 -7.85 2.20
C LYS A 48 -13.54 -7.64 1.59
N LYS A 49 -13.68 -6.82 0.56
CA LYS A 49 -14.86 -6.67 -0.26
C LYS A 49 -14.63 -7.53 -1.47
N LYS A 50 -15.12 -8.76 -1.34
CA LYS A 50 -15.79 -9.50 -2.40
C LYS A 50 -16.36 -8.54 -3.45
N THR A 51 -15.75 -8.47 -4.63
CA THR A 51 -16.48 -8.34 -5.91
C THR A 51 -15.49 -8.56 -7.06
N LYS A 52 -15.62 -9.71 -7.74
CA LYS A 52 -16.21 -9.79 -9.10
C LYS A 52 -15.34 -9.12 -10.17
N LYS A 53 -14.47 -9.91 -10.80
CA LYS A 53 -14.24 -9.80 -12.25
C LYS A 53 -14.68 -11.11 -12.89
N SER A 54 -15.99 -11.26 -12.99
CA SER A 54 -16.63 -12.09 -14.00
C SER A 54 -16.79 -11.20 -15.23
N GLU A 55 -16.02 -11.46 -16.28
CA GLU A 55 -16.48 -11.46 -17.67
C GLU A 55 -15.47 -12.22 -18.53
#